data_AF-A0A7S3GPZ6-F1
#
_entry.id   AF-A0A7S3GPZ6-F1
#
_cell.length_a   1.000
_cell.length_b   1.000
_cell.length_c   1.000
_cell.angle_alpha   90.00
_cell.angle_beta   90.00
_cell.angle_gamma   90.00
#
_symmetry.space_group_name_H-M   'P 1'
#
loop_
_entity.id
_entity.type
_entity.pdbx_description
1 polymer ?
#
loop_
_entity_poly.entity_id
_entity_poly.type
_entity_poly.pdbx_seq_one_letter_code
_entity_poly.pdbx_strand_id
1 'polypeptide(L)'
;REDIRTYWGTVGKSMFTLFQFLTMDGWGALYYQVTKQMPAMTFFFFPFVFFGAFVIMSLLTGVMADHMNDVRKMTEDDERRENVLHLDTAVQAVWDHDMDGDGTLNRQEFVKLFCKTAFSNQLREVDVHVSRKDAMDLFQWFDVNGD
;
A
#
# COMPACT_ATOMS: atom_id res chain seq x y z
N ARG A 1 1.82 -28.82 46.63
CA ARG A 1 0.43 -28.32 46.84
C ARG A 1 0.41 -26.80 47.08
N GLU A 2 1.38 -26.21 47.77
CA GLU A 2 1.45 -24.75 47.94
C GLU A 2 1.76 -24.02 46.62
N ASP A 3 2.66 -24.56 45.80
CA ASP A 3 3.05 -23.95 44.52
C ASP A 3 1.86 -23.76 43.56
N ILE A 4 0.96 -24.75 43.46
CA ILE A 4 -0.23 -24.64 42.59
C ILE A 4 -1.18 -23.56 43.09
N ARG A 5 -1.33 -23.38 44.41
CA ARG A 5 -2.18 -22.31 44.97
C ARG A 5 -1.61 -20.91 44.73
N THR A 6 -0.30 -20.79 44.51
CA THR A 6 0.31 -19.51 44.13
C THR A 6 -0.15 -19.05 42.75
N TYR A 7 -0.36 -19.98 41.81
CA TYR A 7 -0.80 -19.69 40.44
C TYR A 7 -2.32 -19.80 40.24
N TRP A 8 -2.99 -20.72 40.94
CA TRP A 8 -4.40 -21.05 40.75
C TRP A 8 -5.29 -20.74 41.97
N GLY A 9 -4.75 -20.08 42.99
CA GLY A 9 -5.47 -19.83 44.25
C GLY A 9 -6.57 -18.77 44.16
N THR A 10 -6.56 -17.92 43.14
CA THR A 10 -7.62 -16.94 42.87
C THR A 10 -7.90 -16.86 41.37
N VAL A 11 -9.06 -16.32 41.00
CA VAL A 11 -9.44 -16.13 39.59
C VAL A 11 -8.41 -15.25 38.87
N GLY A 12 -8.00 -14.13 39.45
CA GLY A 12 -7.04 -13.22 38.84
C GLY A 12 -5.66 -13.86 38.61
N LYS A 13 -5.17 -14.65 39.58
CA LYS A 13 -3.92 -15.40 39.43
C LYS A 13 -4.04 -16.45 38.33
N SER A 14 -5.16 -17.16 38.29
CA SER A 14 -5.43 -18.17 37.25
C SER A 14 -5.48 -17.53 35.86
N MET A 15 -6.14 -16.37 35.71
CA MET A 15 -6.17 -15.61 34.46
C MET A 15 -4.77 -15.16 34.03
N PHE A 16 -3.95 -14.65 34.96
CA PHE A 16 -2.58 -14.26 34.67
C PHE A 16 -1.74 -15.46 34.21
N THR A 17 -1.88 -16.60 34.90
CA THR A 17 -1.21 -17.85 34.55
C THR A 17 -1.64 -18.38 33.16
N LEU A 18 -2.92 -18.27 32.81
CA LEU A 18 -3.41 -18.60 31.47
C LEU A 18 -2.88 -17.63 30.41
N PHE A 19 -2.75 -16.34 30.74
CA PHE A 19 -2.10 -15.37 29.85
C PHE A 19 -0.62 -15.72 29.61
N GLN A 20 0.12 -16.14 30.65
CA GLN A 20 1.51 -16.63 30.49
C GLN A 20 1.60 -17.85 29.57
N PHE A 21 0.62 -18.77 29.64
CA PHE A 21 0.53 -19.87 28.68
C PHE A 21 0.30 -19.38 27.24
N LEU A 22 -0.53 -18.36 27.04
CA LEU A 22 -0.75 -17.77 25.72
C LEU A 22 0.51 -17.09 25.14
N THR A 23 1.29 -16.42 25.99
CA THR A 23 2.53 -15.75 25.58
C THR A 23 3.75 -16.66 25.55
N MET A 24 3.60 -17.94 25.91
CA MET A 24 4.71 -18.89 26.09
C MET A 24 5.81 -18.36 27.04
N ASP A 25 5.43 -17.59 28.06
CA ASP A 25 6.37 -17.07 29.05
C ASP A 25 6.46 -18.02 30.24
N GLY A 26 7.65 -18.58 30.50
CA GLY A 26 7.89 -19.50 31.62
C GLY A 26 7.00 -20.77 31.64
N TRP A 27 6.30 -21.05 30.54
CA TRP A 27 5.23 -22.05 30.49
C TRP A 27 5.71 -23.49 30.76
N GLY A 28 6.94 -23.84 30.38
CA GLY A 28 7.46 -25.20 30.55
C GLY A 28 7.60 -25.61 32.02
N ALA A 29 8.10 -24.70 32.87
CA ALA A 29 8.23 -24.94 34.31
C ALA A 29 6.84 -25.07 34.95
N LEU A 30 5.91 -24.20 34.55
CA LEU A 30 4.54 -24.18 35.03
C LEU A 30 3.77 -25.43 34.60
N TYR A 31 3.92 -25.85 33.35
CA TYR A 31 3.37 -27.08 32.79
C TYR A 31 3.87 -28.30 33.58
N TYR A 32 5.17 -28.40 33.84
CA TYR A 32 5.74 -29.49 34.63
C TYR A 32 5.19 -29.51 36.07
N GLN A 33 5.06 -28.34 36.70
CA GLN A 33 4.51 -28.23 38.06
C GLN A 33 3.05 -28.72 38.15
N VAL A 34 2.23 -28.38 37.14
CA VAL A 34 0.82 -28.78 37.09
C VAL A 34 0.70 -30.25 36.73
N THR A 35 1.39 -30.73 35.70
CA THR A 35 1.29 -32.13 35.24
C THR A 35 1.84 -33.13 36.25
N LYS A 36 2.80 -32.74 37.09
CA LYS A 36 3.27 -33.56 38.23
C LYS A 36 2.16 -33.87 39.25
N GLN A 37 1.18 -32.97 39.41
CA GLN A 37 0.06 -33.16 40.34
C GLN A 37 -1.23 -33.59 39.63
N MET A 38 -1.43 -33.16 38.38
CA MET A 38 -2.60 -33.43 37.55
C MET A 38 -2.18 -33.70 36.10
N PRO A 39 -1.75 -34.93 35.76
CA PRO A 39 -1.30 -35.27 34.41
C PRO A 39 -2.36 -35.03 33.32
N ALA A 40 -3.64 -35.15 33.67
CA ALA A 40 -4.76 -34.94 32.75
C ALA A 40 -4.88 -33.49 32.25
N MET A 41 -4.30 -32.50 32.94
CA MET A 41 -4.35 -31.09 32.54
C MET A 41 -3.62 -30.80 31.22
N THR A 42 -2.74 -31.70 30.76
CA THR A 42 -2.11 -31.59 29.43
C THR A 42 -3.14 -31.45 28.31
N PHE A 43 -4.25 -32.20 28.39
CA PHE A 43 -5.33 -32.15 27.40
C PHE A 43 -6.14 -30.85 27.43
N PHE A 44 -5.99 -30.03 28.47
CA PHE A 44 -6.58 -28.70 28.55
C PHE A 44 -5.64 -27.63 27.99
N PHE A 45 -4.36 -27.64 28.41
CA PHE A 45 -3.41 -26.60 28.00
C PHE A 45 -3.08 -26.64 26.51
N PHE A 46 -2.95 -27.83 25.92
CA PHE A 46 -2.60 -27.95 24.50
C PHE A 46 -3.62 -27.29 23.56
N PRO A 47 -4.93 -27.63 23.61
CA PRO A 47 -5.92 -26.94 22.79
C PRO A 47 -6.06 -25.47 23.19
N PHE A 48 -5.99 -25.12 24.48
CA PHE A 48 -6.06 -23.73 24.92
C PHE A 48 -4.99 -22.85 24.26
N VAL A 49 -3.74 -23.30 24.26
CA VAL A 49 -2.62 -22.59 23.64
C VAL A 49 -2.75 -22.59 22.12
N PHE A 50 -3.15 -23.71 21.51
CA PHE A 50 -3.34 -23.81 20.06
C PHE A 50 -4.41 -22.85 19.55
N PHE A 51 -5.61 -22.88 20.14
CA PHE A 51 -6.70 -21.98 19.76
C PHE A 51 -6.39 -20.53 20.12
N GLY A 52 -5.75 -20.28 21.27
CA GLY A 52 -5.31 -18.95 21.65
C GLY A 52 -4.35 -18.32 20.64
N ALA A 53 -3.34 -19.09 20.20
CA ALA A 53 -2.42 -18.67 19.14
C ALA A 53 -3.16 -18.43 17.82
N PHE A 54 -4.08 -19.31 17.44
CA PHE A 54 -4.87 -19.15 16.23
C PHE A 54 -5.73 -17.88 16.25
N VAL A 55 -6.37 -17.56 17.37
CA VAL A 55 -7.16 -16.33 17.54
C VAL A 55 -6.26 -15.09 17.42
N ILE A 56 -5.11 -15.07 18.11
CA ILE A 56 -4.17 -13.94 18.03
C ILE A 56 -3.69 -13.74 16.59
N MET A 57 -3.30 -14.82 15.91
CA MET A 57 -2.86 -14.76 14.51
C MET A 57 -3.99 -14.30 13.58
N SER A 58 -5.21 -14.80 13.76
CA SER A 58 -6.37 -14.40 12.95
C SER A 58 -6.69 -12.91 13.11
N LEU A 59 -6.63 -12.40 14.34
CA LEU A 59 -6.80 -10.96 14.62
C LEU A 59 -5.69 -10.13 14.00
N LEU A 60 -4.43 -10.56 14.14
CA LEU A 60 -3.28 -9.89 13.56
C LEU A 60 -3.38 -9.84 12.03
N THR A 61 -3.74 -10.95 11.38
CA THR A 61 -3.95 -11.01 9.93
C THR A 61 -5.08 -10.08 9.49
N GLY A 62 -6.19 -10.04 10.23
CA GLY A 62 -7.30 -9.14 9.92
C GLY A 62 -6.88 -7.67 9.95
N VAL A 63 -6.21 -7.25 11.02
CA VAL A 63 -5.71 -5.88 11.18
C VAL A 63 -4.64 -5.54 10.14
N MET A 64 -3.71 -6.46 9.88
CA MET A 64 -2.67 -6.27 8.86
C MET A 64 -3.27 -6.14 7.45
N ALA A 65 -4.28 -6.94 7.12
CA ALA A 65 -4.97 -6.87 5.84
C ALA A 65 -5.70 -5.52 5.68
N ASP A 66 -6.33 -5.02 6.74
CA ASP A 66 -6.98 -3.70 6.73
C ASP A 66 -5.95 -2.58 6.50
N HIS A 67 -4.83 -2.60 7.23
CA HIS A 67 -3.73 -1.65 7.02
C HIS A 67 -3.15 -1.71 5.60
N MET A 68 -2.93 -2.91 5.06
CA MET A 68 -2.43 -3.07 3.68
C MET A 68 -3.42 -2.57 2.64
N ASN A 69 -4.72 -2.77 2.87
CA ASN A 69 -5.77 -2.27 1.99
C ASN A 69 -5.84 -0.74 2.02
N ASP A 70 -5.72 -0.13 3.20
CA ASP A 70 -5.69 1.33 3.35
C ASP A 70 -4.46 1.93 2.66
N VAL A 71 -3.27 1.35 2.86
CA VAL A 71 -2.05 1.79 2.16
C VAL A 71 -2.23 1.69 0.65
N ARG A 72 -2.77 0.56 0.16
CA ARG A 72 -3.03 0.36 -1.27
C ARG A 72 -3.99 1.41 -1.84
N LYS A 73 -5.08 1.72 -1.14
CA LYS A 73 -6.04 2.76 -1.56
C LYS A 73 -5.39 4.13 -1.61
N MET A 74 -4.56 4.49 -0.63
CA MET A 74 -3.84 5.77 -0.63
C MET A 74 -2.93 5.87 -1.86
N THR A 75 -2.18 4.81 -2.19
CA THR A 75 -1.33 4.79 -3.39
C THR A 75 -2.14 4.91 -4.68
N GLU A 76 -3.24 4.15 -4.81
CA GLU A 76 -4.11 4.23 -5.99
C GLU A 76 -4.77 5.60 -6.15
N ASP A 77 -5.21 6.23 -5.05
CA ASP A 77 -5.79 7.56 -5.07
C ASP A 77 -4.76 8.62 -5.46
N ASP A 78 -3.52 8.51 -4.99
CA ASP A 78 -2.43 9.41 -5.37
C ASP A 78 -2.06 9.25 -6.85
N GLU A 79 -1.92 8.02 -7.36
CA GLU A 79 -1.69 7.77 -8.79
C GLU A 79 -2.86 8.30 -9.64
N ARG A 80 -4.11 8.11 -9.19
CA ARG A 80 -5.28 8.63 -9.91
C ARG A 80 -5.31 10.15 -9.93
N ARG A 81 -4.94 10.81 -8.82
CA ARG A 81 -4.83 12.27 -8.75
C ARG A 81 -3.74 12.77 -9.68
N GLU A 82 -2.58 12.13 -9.69
CA GLU A 82 -1.48 12.48 -10.60
C GLU A 82 -1.92 12.35 -12.06
N ASN A 83 -2.60 11.26 -12.44
CA ASN A 83 -3.12 11.08 -13.79
C ASN A 83 -4.17 12.14 -14.17
N VAL A 84 -5.08 12.49 -13.26
CA VAL A 84 -6.08 13.55 -13.51
C VAL A 84 -5.40 14.92 -13.64
N LEU A 85 -4.39 15.22 -12.84
CA LEU A 85 -3.60 16.45 -12.95
C LEU A 85 -2.83 16.51 -14.27
N HIS A 86 -2.23 15.40 -14.71
CA HIS A 86 -1.55 15.31 -16.00
C HIS A 86 -2.51 15.48 -17.17
N LEU A 87 -3.71 14.88 -17.10
CA LEU A 87 -4.75 15.07 -18.11
C LEU A 87 -5.25 16.51 -18.14
N ASP A 88 -5.56 17.13 -16.99
CA ASP A 88 -5.99 18.53 -16.94
C ASP A 88 -4.91 19.46 -17.51
N THR A 89 -3.64 19.21 -17.19
CA THR A 89 -2.51 19.97 -17.74
C THR A 89 -2.39 19.78 -19.26
N ALA A 90 -2.54 18.54 -19.76
CA ALA A 90 -2.46 18.25 -21.19
C ALA A 90 -3.64 18.88 -21.96
N VAL A 91 -4.85 18.83 -21.39
CA VAL A 91 -6.04 19.42 -22.00
C VAL A 91 -5.97 20.95 -21.96
N GLN A 92 -5.47 21.56 -20.88
CA GLN A 92 -5.17 22.99 -20.86
C GLN A 92 -4.12 23.39 -21.90
N ALA A 93 -3.06 22.59 -22.06
CA ALA A 93 -2.05 22.85 -23.08
C ALA A 93 -2.61 22.78 -24.51
N VAL A 94 -3.57 21.88 -24.76
CA VAL A 94 -4.33 21.80 -26.02
C VAL A 94 -5.18 23.06 -26.19
N TRP A 95 -6.01 23.43 -25.21
CA TRP A 95 -6.87 24.61 -25.32
C TRP A 95 -6.13 25.95 -25.43
N ASP A 96 -4.97 26.10 -24.79
CA ASP A 96 -4.16 27.32 -24.90
C ASP A 96 -3.55 27.53 -26.30
N HIS A 97 -3.54 26.49 -27.14
CA HIS A 97 -2.85 26.47 -28.42
C HIS A 97 -3.73 26.07 -29.61
N ASP A 98 -4.92 25.54 -29.35
CA ASP A 98 -6.04 25.42 -30.28
C ASP A 98 -6.55 26.82 -30.64
N MET A 99 -6.22 27.29 -31.84
CA MET A 99 -6.54 28.64 -32.30
C MET A 99 -7.83 28.70 -33.11
N ASP A 100 -8.31 27.56 -33.63
CA ASP A 100 -9.54 27.47 -34.39
C ASP A 100 -10.73 26.96 -33.57
N GLY A 101 -10.47 26.43 -32.37
CA GLY A 101 -11.46 26.01 -31.38
C GLY A 101 -12.10 24.67 -31.71
N ASP A 102 -11.46 23.84 -32.53
CA ASP A 102 -11.98 22.54 -32.95
C ASP A 102 -11.77 21.43 -31.90
N GLY A 103 -11.02 21.73 -30.83
CA GLY A 103 -10.72 20.81 -29.74
C GLY A 103 -9.62 19.80 -30.06
N THR A 104 -8.91 19.97 -31.19
CA THR A 104 -7.78 19.15 -31.62
C THR A 104 -6.51 20.01 -31.78
N LEU A 105 -5.35 19.38 -31.94
CA LEU A 105 -4.10 20.06 -32.22
C LEU A 105 -3.64 19.68 -33.63
N ASN A 106 -3.89 20.56 -34.60
CA ASN A 106 -3.50 20.28 -35.97
C ASN A 106 -1.98 20.47 -36.18
N ARG A 107 -1.45 19.94 -37.28
CA ARG A 107 -0.01 20.01 -37.62
C ARG A 107 0.56 21.43 -37.54
N GLN A 108 -0.21 22.45 -37.88
CA GLN A 108 0.26 23.84 -37.89
C GLN A 108 0.32 24.42 -36.48
N GLU A 109 -0.64 24.09 -35.63
CA GLU A 109 -0.70 24.48 -34.23
C GLU A 109 0.36 23.76 -33.40
N PHE A 110 0.56 22.46 -33.64
CA PHE A 110 1.62 21.67 -33.03
C PHE A 110 3.01 22.24 -33.35
N VAL A 111 3.27 22.57 -34.62
CA VAL A 111 4.54 23.20 -35.03
C VAL A 111 4.68 24.59 -34.39
N LYS A 112 3.60 25.37 -34.26
CA LYS A 112 3.62 26.67 -33.57
C LYS A 112 3.88 26.54 -32.08
N LEU A 113 3.34 25.51 -31.42
CA LEU A 113 3.61 25.13 -30.03
C LEU A 113 5.11 24.89 -29.81
N PHE A 114 5.71 24.05 -30.64
CA PHE A 114 7.14 23.72 -30.57
C PHE A 114 8.05 24.92 -30.91
N CYS A 115 7.59 25.81 -31.77
CA CYS A 115 8.32 27.02 -32.16
C CYS A 115 8.14 28.18 -31.18
N LYS A 116 7.24 28.07 -30.18
CA LYS A 116 7.06 29.07 -29.13
C LYS A 116 8.23 28.95 -28.14
N THR A 117 8.87 30.07 -27.86
CA THR A 117 10.21 30.16 -27.22
C THR A 117 10.30 29.52 -25.83
N ALA A 118 9.17 29.34 -25.12
CA ALA A 118 9.14 28.72 -23.80
C ALA A 118 9.48 27.22 -23.82
N PHE A 119 8.88 26.45 -24.73
CA PHE A 119 9.05 25.00 -24.79
C PHE A 119 10.43 24.60 -25.35
N SER A 120 10.89 25.31 -26.39
CA SER A 120 12.23 25.11 -26.96
C SER A 120 13.35 25.43 -25.96
N ASN A 121 13.18 26.45 -25.12
CA ASN A 121 14.15 26.77 -24.07
C ASN A 121 14.17 25.71 -22.96
N GLN A 122 13.02 25.18 -22.55
CA GLN A 122 12.91 24.14 -21.52
C GLN A 122 13.53 22.80 -21.98
N LEU A 123 13.35 22.42 -23.24
CA LEU A 123 14.00 21.23 -23.82
C LEU A 123 15.51 21.40 -23.96
N ARG A 124 15.98 22.62 -24.27
CA ARG A 124 17.41 22.94 -24.35
C ARG A 124 18.10 22.88 -22.98
N GLU A 125 17.36 23.08 -21.90
CA GLU A 125 17.85 22.95 -20.52
C GLU A 125 18.08 21.48 -20.12
N VAL A 126 17.36 20.54 -20.76
CA VAL A 126 17.49 19.08 -20.58
C VAL A 126 18.42 18.45 -21.65
N ASP A 127 19.21 19.26 -22.37
CA ASP A 127 20.11 18.86 -23.46
C ASP A 127 19.41 18.14 -24.65
N VAL A 128 18.12 18.41 -24.85
CA VAL A 128 17.35 17.86 -25.96
C VAL A 128 17.25 18.90 -27.07
N HIS A 129 18.01 18.69 -28.15
CA HIS A 129 17.95 19.50 -29.36
C HIS A 129 16.90 18.95 -30.34
N VAL A 130 15.72 19.55 -30.35
CA VAL A 130 14.64 19.19 -31.29
C VAL A 130 14.65 20.16 -32.48
N SER A 131 14.87 19.64 -33.68
CA SER A 131 14.73 20.38 -34.93
C SER A 131 13.28 20.40 -35.40
N ARG A 132 12.95 21.31 -36.33
CA ARG A 132 11.62 21.39 -36.96
C ARG A 132 11.21 20.07 -37.63
N LYS A 133 12.17 19.31 -38.13
CA LYS A 133 11.93 17.96 -38.70
C LYS A 133 11.57 16.95 -37.61
N ASP A 134 12.30 16.95 -36.51
CA ASP A 134 12.06 16.01 -35.41
C ASP A 134 10.68 16.25 -34.77
N ALA A 135 10.23 17.51 -34.69
CA ALA A 135 8.87 17.84 -34.27
C ALA A 135 7.80 17.32 -35.25
N MET A 136 8.08 17.31 -36.56
CA MET A 136 7.17 16.73 -37.56
C MET A 136 7.12 15.21 -37.49
N ASP A 137 8.26 14.56 -37.24
CA ASP A 137 8.34 13.11 -37.08
C ASP A 137 7.63 12.65 -35.79
N LEU A 138 7.77 13.41 -34.70
CA LEU A 138 7.05 13.17 -33.44
C LEU A 138 5.53 13.31 -33.58
N PHE A 139 5.06 14.33 -34.32
CA PHE A 139 3.64 14.48 -34.61
C PHE A 139 3.12 13.26 -35.38
N GLN A 140 3.87 12.78 -36.37
CA GLN A 140 3.49 11.60 -37.16
C GLN A 140 3.42 10.30 -36.33
N TRP A 141 4.17 10.21 -35.23
CA TRP A 141 4.06 9.06 -34.30
C TRP A 141 2.83 9.14 -33.39
N PHE A 142 2.35 10.35 -33.10
CA PHE A 142 1.19 10.60 -32.23
C PHE A 142 -0.13 10.80 -32.99
N ASP A 143 -0.05 11.07 -34.29
CA ASP A 143 -1.20 11.28 -35.16
C ASP A 143 -1.96 9.97 -35.38
N VAL A 144 -3.11 9.84 -34.72
CA VAL A 144 -3.99 8.65 -34.78
C VAL A 144 -5.06 8.82 -35.86
N ASN A 145 -5.37 10.06 -36.26
CA ASN A 145 -6.40 10.44 -37.22
C ASN A 145 -5.89 10.59 -38.66
N GLY A 146 -4.58 10.76 -38.86
CA GLY A 146 -3.94 10.76 -40.17
C GLY A 146 -3.93 12.12 -40.88
N ASP A 147 -3.86 13.22 -40.12
CA ASP A 147 -3.96 14.61 -40.60
C ASP A 147 -2.59 15.35 -40.76
#